data_AF-A0A521R7Y4-F1
#
_entry.id   AF-A0A521R7Y4-F1
#
_cell.length_a   1.000
_cell.length_b   1.000
_cell.length_c   1.000
_cell.angle_alpha   90.00
_cell.angle_beta   90.00
_cell.angle_gamma   90.00
#
_symmetry.space_group_name_H-M   'P 1'
#
loop_
_entity.id
_entity.type
_entity.pdbx_description
1 polymer ?
#
loop_
_entity_poly.entity_id
_entity_poly.type
_entity_poly.pdbx_seq_one_letter_code
_entity_poly.pdbx_strand_id
1 'polypeptide(L)' 'MSGAETVEHRLGKVRAFIVALASIAERDGARKDDATTATHLEIVAKEELDKVTDALGVEVLNRDC' A
#
# COMPACT_ATOMS: atom_id res chain seq x y z
N MET A 1 -11.94 13.64 12.38
CA MET A 1 -11.87 13.36 10.93
C MET A 1 -10.43 13.55 10.49
N SER A 2 -9.68 12.48 10.22
CA SER A 2 -8.36 12.61 9.58
C SER A 2 -8.59 13.10 8.16
N GLY A 3 -7.90 14.18 7.76
CA GLY A 3 -8.00 14.74 6.41
C GLY A 3 -7.74 13.66 5.35
N ALA A 4 -8.44 13.74 4.22
CA ALA A 4 -8.23 12.82 3.11
C ALA A 4 -6.75 12.83 2.71
N GLU A 5 -6.07 11.70 2.84
CA GLU A 5 -4.67 11.57 2.42
C GLU A 5 -4.58 11.72 0.91
N THR A 6 -3.59 12.50 0.44
CA THR A 6 -3.33 12.71 -0.98
C THR A 6 -2.88 11.41 -1.66
N VAL A 7 -3.04 11.33 -2.99
CA VAL A 7 -2.56 10.19 -3.79
C VAL A 7 -1.06 9.95 -3.56
N GLU A 8 -0.26 11.01 -3.48
CA GLU A 8 1.18 10.92 -3.20
C GLU A 8 1.46 10.30 -1.82
N HIS A 9 0.71 10.70 -0.79
CA HIS A 9 0.86 10.13 0.55
C HIS A 9 0.57 8.62 0.54
N ARG A 10 -0.52 8.20 -0.14
CA ARG A 10 -0.91 6.79 -0.25
C ARG A 10 0.13 5.97 -1.02
N LEU A 11 0.63 6.49 -2.14
CA LEU A 11 1.74 5.88 -2.88
C LEU A 11 3.01 5.75 -2.02
N GLY A 12 3.28 6.74 -1.17
CA GLY A 12 4.35 6.67 -0.17
C GLY A 12 4.20 5.49 0.78
N LYS A 13 2.98 5.24 1.28
CA LYS A 13 2.68 4.07 2.13
C LYS A 13 2.88 2.75 1.39
N VAL A 14 2.36 2.62 0.16
CA VAL A 14 2.55 1.41 -0.66
C VAL A 14 4.04 1.11 -0.84
N ARG A 15 4.85 2.12 -1.16
CA ARG A 15 6.32 1.95 -1.26
C ARG A 15 6.95 1.48 0.05
N ALA A 16 6.54 2.05 1.19
CA ALA A 16 7.04 1.65 2.49
C ALA A 16 6.70 0.18 2.81
N PHE A 17 5.48 -0.27 2.49
CA PHE A 17 5.08 -1.66 2.70
C PHE A 17 5.86 -2.64 1.82
N ILE A 18 6.10 -2.30 0.55
CA ILE A 18 6.91 -3.14 -0.36
C ILE A 18 8.35 -3.30 0.17
N VAL A 19 8.97 -2.22 0.66
CA VAL A 19 10.31 -2.28 1.26
C VAL A 19 10.32 -3.14 2.53
N ALA A 20 9.29 -3.02 3.36
CA ALA A 20 9.14 -3.84 4.56
C ALA A 20 8.98 -5.34 4.20
N LEU A 21 8.20 -5.67 3.17
CA LEU A 21 8.03 -7.04 2.66
C LEU A 21 9.35 -7.64 2.16
N ALA A 22 10.15 -6.89 1.40
CA ALA A 22 11.48 -7.33 0.98
C ALA A 22 12.38 -7.64 2.18
N SER A 23 12.35 -6.77 3.20
CA SER A 23 13.12 -6.97 4.44
C SER A 23 12.66 -8.20 5.25
N ILE A 24 11.41 -8.63 5.10
CA ILE A 24 10.90 -9.87 5.71
C ILE A 24 11.33 -11.08 4.89
N ALA A 25 11.26 -11.00 3.56
CA ALA A 25 11.71 -12.07 2.66
C ALA A 25 13.20 -12.39 2.84
N GLU A 26 14.04 -11.37 3.04
CA GLU A 26 15.47 -11.54 3.35
C GLU A 26 15.76 -12.31 4.65
N ARG A 27 14.77 -12.42 5.55
CA ARG A 27 14.91 -13.14 6.83
C ARG A 27 14.56 -14.63 6.72
N ASP A 28 14.14 -15.10 5.55
CA ASP A 28 13.82 -16.51 5.26
C ASP A 28 12.90 -17.18 6.29
N GLY A 29 11.92 -16.43 6.82
CA GLY A 29 10.98 -16.94 7.82
C GLY A 29 11.63 -17.31 9.16
N ALA A 30 12.82 -16.78 9.47
CA ALA A 30 13.53 -17.05 10.72
C ALA A 30 12.72 -16.66 11.98
N ARG A 31 11.72 -15.79 11.86
CA ARG A 31 10.81 -15.45 12.95
C ARG A 31 9.44 -16.06 12.72
N LYS A 32 8.86 -16.56 13.82
CA LYS A 32 7.53 -17.18 13.89
C LYS A 32 6.41 -16.34 13.25
N ASP A 33 6.58 -15.01 13.25
CA ASP A 33 5.53 -14.07 12.86
C ASP A 33 5.78 -13.43 11.48
N ASP A 34 6.85 -13.79 10.77
CA ASP A 34 7.21 -13.17 9.49
C ASP A 34 6.13 -13.41 8.41
N ALA A 35 5.56 -14.62 8.35
CA ALA A 35 4.49 -14.96 7.39
C ALA A 35 3.19 -14.19 7.65
N THR A 36 2.80 -14.05 8.93
CA THR A 36 1.62 -13.26 9.33
C THR A 36 1.84 -11.78 9.06
N THR A 37 3.04 -11.28 9.35
CA THR A 37 3.41 -9.88 9.10
C THR A 37 3.41 -9.58 7.60
N ALA A 38 3.97 -10.48 6.78
CA ALA A 38 3.95 -10.34 5.33
C ALA A 38 2.52 -10.29 4.78
N THR A 39 1.66 -11.23 5.18
CA THR A 39 0.24 -11.25 4.79
C THR A 39 -0.46 -9.94 5.17
N HIS A 40 -0.22 -9.43 6.38
CA HIS A 40 -0.83 -8.18 6.82
C HIS A 40 -0.37 -6.98 5.97
N LEU A 41 0.94 -6.88 5.70
CA LEU A 41 1.50 -5.81 4.88
C LEU A 41 0.99 -5.85 3.44
N GLU A 42 0.82 -7.05 2.86
CA GLU A 42 0.24 -7.22 1.52
C GLU A 42 -1.21 -6.72 1.45
N ILE A 43 -2.03 -7.05 2.45
CA ILE A 43 -3.42 -6.59 2.53
C ILE A 43 -3.47 -5.07 2.58
N VAL A 44 -2.70 -4.43 3.47
CA VAL A 44 -2.74 -2.97 3.64
C VAL A 44 -2.14 -2.27 2.41
N ALA A 45 -1.09 -2.84 1.79
CA ALA A 45 -0.54 -2.30 0.54
C ALA A 45 -1.56 -2.34 -0.60
N LYS A 46 -2.31 -3.44 -0.72
CA LYS A 46 -3.39 -3.56 -1.70
C LYS A 46 -4.49 -2.54 -1.46
N GLU A 47 -4.95 -2.40 -0.21
CA GLU A 47 -6.00 -1.43 0.13
C GLU A 47 -5.59 0.01 -0.19
N GLU A 48 -4.34 0.40 0.06
CA GLU A 48 -3.86 1.73 -0.31
C GLU A 48 -3.71 1.90 -1.83
N LEU A 49 -3.31 0.86 -2.54
CA LEU A 49 -3.23 0.88 -4.01
C LEU A 49 -4.62 0.98 -4.66
N ASP A 50 -5.62 0.29 -4.12
CA ASP A 50 -7.01 0.38 -4.59
C ASP A 50 -7.53 1.81 -4.41
N LYS A 51 -7.28 2.44 -3.24
CA LYS A 51 -7.64 3.85 -2.99
C LYS A 51 -6.93 4.83 -3.91
N VAL A 52 -5.67 4.55 -4.28
CA VAL A 52 -4.94 5.34 -5.29
C VAL A 52 -5.59 5.19 -6.66
N THR A 53 -5.93 3.96 -7.04
CA THR A 53 -6.56 3.65 -8.33
C THR A 53 -7.91 4.34 -8.46
N ASP A 54 -8.74 4.29 -7.41
CA ASP A 54 -10.04 4.98 -7.38
C ASP A 54 -9.87 6.50 -7.50
N ALA A 55 -8.93 7.09 -6.75
CA ALA A 55 -8.67 8.52 -6.78
C ALA A 55 -8.19 9.00 -8.16
N LEU A 56 -7.30 8.23 -8.81
CA LEU A 56 -6.81 8.52 -10.16
C LEU A 56 -7.90 8.30 -11.21
N GLY A 57 -8.73 7.26 -11.08
CA GLY A 57 -9.86 7.00 -11.97
C GLY A 57 -10.85 8.17 -11.98
N VAL A 58 -11.13 8.75 -10.82
CA VAL A 58 -11.95 9.96 -10.69
C VAL A 58 -11.27 11.17 -11.35
N GLU A 59 -9.95 11.35 -11.18
CA GLU A 59 -9.21 12.46 -11.77
C GLU A 59 -9.18 12.41 -13.31
N VAL A 60 -9.01 11.22 -13.89
CA VAL A 60 -9.05 11.01 -15.35
C VAL A 60 -10.46 11.27 -15.90
N LEU A 61 -11.49 10.66 -15.30
CA LEU A 61 -12.87 10.84 -15.75
C LEU A 61 -13.34 12.30 -15.67
N ASN A 62 -12.91 13.05 -14.66
CA ASN A 62 -13.25 14.47 -14.53
C ASN A 62 -12.47 15.39 -15.50
N ARG A 63 -11.40 14.91 -16.13
CA ARG A 63 -10.62 15.66 -17.13
C ARG A 63 -11.16 15.52 -18.56
N ASP A 64 -11.89 14.43 -18.82
CA ASP A 64 -12.48 14.12 -20.13
C ASP A 64 -13.91 14.69 -20.32
N CYS A 65 -14.41 15.47 -19.35
CA CYS A 65 -15.72 16.15 -19.36
C CYS A 65 -15.57 17.66 -19.55
#